data_AF-A0A0B6X636-F1
#
_entry.id   AF-A0A0B6X636-F1
#
_cell.length_a   1.000
_cell.length_b   1.000
_cell.length_c   1.000
_cell.angle_alpha   90.00
_cell.angle_beta   90.00
_cell.angle_gamma   90.00
#
_symmetry.space_group_name_H-M   'P 1'
#
loop_
_entity.id
_entity.type
_entity.pdbx_description
1 polymer ?
#
loop_
_entity_poly.entity_id
_entity_poly.type
_entity_poly.pdbx_seq_one_letter_code
_entity_poly.pdbx_strand_id
1 'polypeptide(L)' 'MFNNITSKEDYFDLHIVLETVMILEKMENSRANNIAKQLIELLSAKAKEANDEQ' A
#
# COMPACT_ATOMS: atom_id res chain seq x y z
N MET A 1 3.91 11.32 8.39
CA MET A 1 3.82 10.95 9.81
C MET A 1 2.38 10.55 10.02
N PHE A 2 2.08 9.25 10.14
CA PHE A 2 0.72 8.69 10.23
C PHE A 2 0.10 8.93 11.62
N ASN A 3 0.34 10.11 12.20
CA ASN A 3 -0.13 10.43 13.52
C ASN A 3 -1.37 11.30 13.39
N ASN A 4 -2.52 10.66 13.66
CA ASN A 4 -3.74 11.26 14.20
C ASN A 4 -4.81 11.87 13.27
N ILE A 5 -5.13 11.30 12.10
CA ILE A 5 -6.38 11.67 11.41
C ILE A 5 -7.05 10.46 10.73
N THR A 6 -8.12 9.91 11.33
CA THR A 6 -9.07 9.02 10.64
C THR A 6 -9.95 9.82 9.67
N SER A 7 -9.35 10.44 8.66
CA SER A 7 -10.09 11.13 7.61
C SER A 7 -10.39 10.19 6.44
N LYS A 8 -11.45 10.53 5.70
CA LYS A 8 -11.88 9.82 4.49
C LYS A 8 -10.79 9.76 3.41
N GLU A 9 -9.80 10.66 3.48
CA GLU A 9 -8.69 10.79 2.52
C GLU A 9 -7.61 9.72 2.73
N ASP A 10 -7.31 9.33 3.97
CA ASP A 10 -6.32 8.26 4.24
C ASP A 10 -6.80 6.89 3.73
N TYR A 11 -8.12 6.63 3.81
CA TYR A 11 -8.72 5.44 3.19
C TYR A 11 -8.70 5.49 1.66
N PHE A 12 -8.71 6.69 1.08
CA PHE A 12 -8.64 6.89 -0.36
C PHE A 12 -7.25 6.54 -0.90
N ASP A 13 -6.20 6.95 -0.21
CA ASP A 13 -4.82 6.63 -0.57
C ASP A 13 -4.54 5.12 -0.50
N LEU A 14 -4.99 4.45 0.57
CA LEU A 14 -4.85 2.99 0.66
C LEU A 14 -5.62 2.27 -0.46
N HIS A 15 -6.84 2.73 -0.76
CA HIS A 15 -7.65 2.15 -1.84
C HIS A 15 -6.95 2.29 -3.21
N ILE A 16 -6.41 3.47 -3.53
CA ILE A 16 -5.67 3.70 -4.78
C ILE A 16 -4.45 2.79 -4.88
N VAL A 17 -3.69 2.61 -3.80
CA VAL A 17 -2.51 1.74 -3.81
C VAL A 17 -2.91 0.28 -4.06
N LEU A 18 -3.98 -0.20 -3.44
CA LEU A 18 -4.48 -1.56 -3.65
C LEU A 18 -5.00 -1.78 -5.09
N GLU A 19 -5.74 -0.81 -5.64
CA GLU A 19 -6.18 -0.86 -7.04
C GLU A 19 -5.00 -0.86 -8.01
N THR A 20 -3.97 -0.05 -7.72
CA THR A 20 -2.73 -0.01 -8.50
C THR A 20 -2.02 -1.36 -8.49
N VAL A 21 -1.91 -2.03 -7.34
CA VAL A 21 -1.35 -3.38 -7.24
C VAL A 21 -2.14 -4.36 -8.11
N MET A 22 -3.48 -4.34 -8.03
CA MET A 22 -4.33 -5.22 -8.85
C MET A 22 -4.16 -5.00 -10.36
N ILE A 23 -3.98 -3.74 -10.80
CA ILE A 23 -3.74 -3.44 -12.21
C ILE A 23 -2.36 -3.97 -12.61
N LEU A 24 -1.32 -3.70 -11.82
CA LEU A 24 0.06 -4.12 -12.11
C LEU A 24 0.20 -5.64 -12.23
N GLU A 25 -0.44 -6.41 -11.36
CA GLU A 25 -0.42 -7.88 -11.40
C GLU A 25 -1.07 -8.44 -12.68
N LYS A 26 -2.06 -7.74 -13.25
CA LYS A 26 -2.75 -8.13 -14.48
C LYS A 26 -1.97 -7.79 -15.76
N MET A 27 -0.89 -7.02 -15.67
CA MET A 27 -0.12 -6.61 -16.85
C MET A 27 0.80 -7.71 -17.41
N GLU A 28 0.87 -8.88 -16.75
CA GLU A 28 1.73 -10.03 -17.13
C GLU A 28 3.19 -9.64 -17.40
N ASN A 29 3.65 -8.56 -16.75
CA ASN A 29 4.94 -7.95 -16.96
C ASN A 29 5.81 -8.10 -15.71
N SER A 30 7.02 -8.63 -15.87
CA SER A 30 7.93 -8.91 -14.74
C SER A 30 8.31 -7.66 -13.94
N ARG A 31 8.42 -6.50 -14.60
CA ARG A 31 8.69 -5.22 -13.93
C ARG A 31 7.46 -4.74 -13.16
N ALA A 32 6.27 -4.82 -13.76
CA ALA A 32 5.02 -4.46 -13.08
C ALA A 32 4.80 -5.34 -11.83
N ASN A 33 5.03 -6.64 -11.94
CA ASN A 33 4.94 -7.58 -10.82
C ASN A 33 5.94 -7.27 -9.70
N ASN A 34 7.17 -6.84 -10.04
CA ASN A 34 8.14 -6.41 -9.03
C ASN A 34 7.70 -5.13 -8.31
N ILE A 35 7.12 -4.17 -9.04
CA ILE A 35 6.58 -2.94 -8.44
C ILE A 35 5.42 -3.27 -7.51
N ALA A 36 4.50 -4.14 -7.92
CA ALA A 36 3.39 -4.61 -7.08
C ALA A 36 3.88 -5.22 -5.76
N LYS A 37 4.91 -6.09 -5.80
CA LYS A 37 5.53 -6.67 -4.61
C LYS A 37 6.12 -5.62 -3.68
N GLN A 38 6.86 -4.65 -4.22
CA GLN A 38 7.45 -3.57 -3.43
C GLN A 38 6.39 -2.71 -2.72
N LEU A 39 5.25 -2.45 -3.38
CA LEU A 39 4.13 -1.73 -2.77
C LEU A 39 3.52 -2.52 -1.60
N ILE A 40 3.32 -3.83 -1.76
CA ILE A 40 2.81 -4.70 -0.69
C ILE A 40 3.78 -4.76 0.50
N GLU A 41 5.07 -4.87 0.23
CA GLU A 41 6.11 -4.89 1.27
C GLU A 41 6.13 -3.57 2.06
N LEU A 42 6.04 -2.43 1.35
CA LEU A 42 5.97 -1.12 1.97
C LEU A 42 4.73 -0.96 2.87
N LEU A 43 3.55 -1.38 2.38
CA LEU A 43 2.32 -1.35 3.16
C LEU A 43 2.41 -2.25 4.40
N SER A 44 2.99 -3.44 4.26
CA SER A 44 3.20 -4.37 5.38
C SER A 44 4.14 -3.80 6.44
N ALA A 45 5.22 -3.14 6.02
CA ALA A 45 6.14 -2.45 6.93
C ALA A 45 5.44 -1.31 7.67
N LYS A 46 4.63 -0.51 6.98
CA LYS A 46 3.86 0.59 7.59
C LYS A 46 2.81 0.10 8.58
N ALA A 47 2.11 -0.99 8.24
CA ALA A 47 1.15 -1.61 9.16
C ALA A 47 1.83 -2.14 10.42
N LYS A 48 3.03 -2.71 10.29
CA LYS A 48 3.82 -3.17 11.43
C LYS A 48 4.29 -2.01 12.31
N GLU A 49 4.82 -0.94 11.72
CA GLU A 49 5.21 0.29 12.45
C GLU A 49 4.03 0.86 13.25
N ALA A 50 2.84 0.94 12.65
CA ALA A 50 1.65 1.44 13.33
C ALA A 50 1.19 0.56 14.50
N ASN A 51 1.48 -0.74 14.46
CA ASN A 51 1.17 -1.69 15.53
C ASN A 51 2.22 -1.65 16.66
N ASP A 52 3.47 -1.33 16.34
CA ASP A 52 4.56 -1.21 17.32
C ASP A 52 4.56 0.17 18.04
N GLU A 53 3.85 1.17 17.50
CA GLU A 53 3.66 2.50 18.11
C GLU A 53 2.45 2.62 19.07
N GLN A 54 1.69 1.52 19.29
CA GLN A 54 0.57 1.43 20.26
C GLN A 54 1.00 0.86 21.61
#